data_AF-A0A2V2GE02-F1
#
_entry.id   AF-A0A2V2GE02-F1
#
_cell.length_a   1.000
_cell.length_b   1.000
_cell.length_c   1.000
_cell.angle_alpha   90.00
_cell.angle_beta   90.00
_cell.angle_gamma   90.00
#
_symmetry.space_group_name_H-M   'P 1'
#
loop_
_entity.id
_entity.type
_entity.pdbx_description
1 polymer ?
#
loop_
_entity_poly.entity_id
_entity_poly.type
_entity_poly.pdbx_seq_one_letter_code
_entity_poly.pdbx_strand_id
1 'polypeptide(L)' 'MIQEPPIDTLAEKIGSKYALCVVASKRARQLLEQAQNQGMNDLPGNKKALSVSAQEIYDGKLVASED' A
#
# COMPACT_ATOMS: atom_id res chain seq x y z
N MET A 1 0.60 -14.90 -13.82
CA MET A 1 -0.40 -13.93 -13.35
C MET A 1 0.31 -12.58 -13.30
N ILE A 2 -0.04 -11.63 -14.18
CA ILE A 2 0.48 -10.26 -14.06
C ILE A 2 -0.36 -9.62 -12.96
N GLN A 3 0.26 -9.39 -11.80
CA GLN A 3 -0.40 -8.74 -10.67
C GLN A 3 -0.45 -7.25 -10.97
N GLU A 4 -1.64 -6.70 -11.21
CA GLU A 4 -1.84 -5.25 -11.28
C GLU A 4 -1.96 -4.66 -9.86
N PRO A 5 -1.38 -3.49 -9.59
CA PRO A 5 -0.46 -2.71 -10.45
C PRO A 5 0.95 -3.34 -10.56
N PRO A 6 1.63 -3.16 -11.71
CA PRO A 6 2.96 -3.76 -11.96
C PRO A 6 4.02 -3.21 -11.00
N ILE A 7 4.85 -4.10 -10.46
CA ILE A 7 5.81 -3.76 -9.40
C ILE A 7 6.88 -2.77 -9.85
N ASP A 8 7.31 -2.83 -11.11
CA ASP A 8 8.31 -1.89 -11.63
C ASP A 8 7.76 -0.46 -11.63
N THR A 9 6.50 -0.25 -12.04
CA THR A 9 5.86 1.09 -11.97
C THR A 9 5.69 1.58 -10.54
N LEU A 10 5.38 0.69 -9.59
CA LEU A 10 5.33 1.06 -8.17
C LEU A 10 6.72 1.47 -7.65
N ALA A 11 7.76 0.73 -8.05
CA ALA A 11 9.12 1.00 -7.65
C ALA A 11 9.64 2.31 -8.26
N GLU A 12 9.28 2.63 -9.51
CA GLU A 12 9.61 3.90 -10.16
C GLU A 12 8.97 5.10 -9.43
N LYS A 13 7.72 4.96 -8.98
CA LYS A 13 7.03 6.03 -8.22
C LYS A 13 7.63 6.28 -6.84
N ILE A 14 8.12 5.22 -6.19
CA ILE A 14 8.74 5.31 -4.87
C ILE A 14 10.25 5.61 -4.94
N GLY A 15 10.89 5.32 -6.07
CA GLY A 15 12.33 5.51 -6.30
C GLY A 15 13.22 4.35 -5.83
N SER A 16 12.69 3.39 -5.06
CA SER A 16 13.45 2.22 -4.60
C SER A 16 12.57 1.01 -4.35
N LYS A 17 13.01 -0.17 -4.80
CA LYS A 17 12.32 -1.46 -4.57
C LYS A 17 12.25 -1.82 -3.07
N TYR A 18 13.26 -1.44 -2.30
CA TYR A 18 13.30 -1.65 -0.85
C TYR A 18 12.35 -0.69 -0.12
N ALA A 19 12.40 0.59 -0.49
CA ALA A 19 11.49 1.59 0.05
C ALA A 19 10.03 1.24 -0.27
N LEU A 20 9.75 0.74 -1.48
CA LEU A 20 8.41 0.25 -1.86
C LEU A 20 7.89 -0.80 -0.88
N CYS A 21 8.71 -1.80 -0.55
CA CYS A 21 8.29 -2.86 0.37
C CYS A 21 7.98 -2.30 1.77
N VAL A 22 8.83 -1.41 2.27
CA VAL A 22 8.66 -0.78 3.59
C VAL A 22 7.41 0.11 3.62
N VAL A 23 7.25 1.00 2.63
CA VAL A 23 6.12 1.94 2.54
C VAL A 23 4.80 1.18 2.36
N ALA A 24 4.74 0.21 1.44
CA ALA A 24 3.54 -0.59 1.23
C ALA A 24 3.14 -1.37 2.50
N SER A 25 4.13 -1.93 3.22
CA SER A 25 3.89 -2.67 4.47
C SER A 25 3.43 -1.76 5.61
N LYS A 26 4.08 -0.62 5.80
CA LYS A 26 3.69 0.39 6.81
C LYS A 26 2.27 0.89 6.54
N ARG A 27 1.97 1.21 5.28
CA ARG A 27 0.64 1.66 4.87
C ARG A 27 -0.43 0.58 5.08
N ALA A 28 -0.12 -0.66 4.73
CA ALA A 28 -1.06 -1.77 4.92
C ALA A 28 -1.41 -1.95 6.41
N ARG A 29 -0.44 -1.79 7.31
CA ARG A 29 -0.70 -1.80 8.76
C ARG A 29 -1.59 -0.64 9.21
N GLN A 30 -1.34 0.58 8.71
CA GLN A 30 -2.20 1.73 9.02
C GLN A 30 -3.65 1.48 8.58
N LEU A 31 -3.86 0.90 7.39
CA LEU A 31 -5.19 0.57 6.88
C LEU A 31 -5.91 -0.45 7.77
N LEU A 32 -5.21 -1.47 8.26
CA LEU A 32 -5.75 -2.46 9.18
C LEU A 32 -6.07 -1.85 10.55
N GLU A 33 -5.16 -1.03 11.09
CA GLU A 33 -5.38 -0.34 12.36
C GLU A 33 -6.56 0.64 12.27
N GLN A 34 -6.70 1.35 11.15
CA GLN A 34 -7.85 2.21 10.88
C GLN A 34 -9.17 1.42 10.81
N ALA A 35 -9.17 0.24 10.17
CA ALA A 35 -10.34 -0.63 10.13
C ALA A 35 -10.72 -1.12 11.55
N GLN A 36 -9.72 -1.55 12.34
CA GLN A 36 -9.91 -1.98 13.72
C GLN A 36 -10.47 -0.85 14.61
N ASN A 37 -9.95 0.37 14.48
CA ASN A 37 -10.45 1.53 15.22
C ASN A 37 -11.90 1.90 14.84
N GLN A 38 -12.34 1.55 13.63
CA GLN A 38 -13.72 1.71 13.18
C GLN A 38 -14.63 0.53 13.58
N GLY A 39 -14.12 -0.41 14.39
CA GLY A 39 -14.85 -1.62 14.79
C GLY A 39 -15.00 -2.65 13.68
N MET A 40 -14.26 -2.52 12.58
CA MET A 40 -14.24 -3.49 11.49
C MET A 40 -13.11 -4.50 11.70
N ASN A 41 -13.41 -5.78 11.52
CA ASN A 41 -12.40 -6.84 11.60
C ASN A 41 -11.53 -6.91 10.33
N ASP A 42 -12.07 -6.44 9.20
CA ASP A 42 -11.46 -6.44 7.89
C ASP A 42 -11.72 -5.14 7.14
N LEU A 43 -10.90 -4.88 6.12
CA LEU A 43 -11.10 -3.73 5.24
C LEU A 43 -12.41 -3.86 4.44
N PRO A 44 -13.10 -2.73 4.19
CA PRO A 44 -14.36 -2.73 3.45
C PRO A 44 -14.15 -3.31 2.04
N GLY A 45 -15.07 -4.19 1.64
CA GLY A 45 -15.05 -4.85 0.33
C GLY A 45 -14.07 -6.03 0.22
N ASN A 46 -13.66 -6.63 1.34
CA ASN A 46 -12.77 -7.80 1.39
C ASN A 46 -11.45 -7.58 0.63
N LYS A 47 -11.02 -6.31 0.53
CA LYS A 47 -9.79 -5.93 -0.15
C LYS A 47 -8.63 -6.17 0.80
N LYS A 48 -7.56 -6.79 0.30
CA LYS A 48 -6.33 -6.94 1.07
C LYS A 48 -5.68 -5.57 1.27
N ALA A 49 -5.22 -5.29 2.49
CA ALA A 49 -4.53 -4.05 2.83
C ALA A 49 -3.36 -3.73 1.88
N LEU A 50 -2.58 -4.74 1.53
CA LEU A 50 -1.46 -4.61 0.59
C LEU A 50 -1.91 -4.20 -0.82
N SER A 51 -3.03 -4.72 -1.31
CA SER A 51 -3.58 -4.35 -2.61
C SER A 51 -4.06 -2.89 -2.62
N VAL A 52 -4.67 -2.44 -1.53
CA VAL A 52 -5.07 -1.03 -1.36
C VAL A 52 -3.85 -0.13 -1.31
N SER A 53 -2.82 -0.47 -0.52
CA SER A 53 -1.56 0.28 -0.46
C SER A 53 -0.88 0.38 -1.83
N ALA A 54 -0.80 -0.73 -2.57
CA ALA A 54 -0.22 -0.74 -3.91
C ALA A 54 -0.99 0.17 -4.87
N GLN A 55 -2.33 0.16 -4.79
CA GLN A 55 -3.16 1.04 -5.60
C GLN A 55 -2.95 2.52 -5.23
N GLU A 56 -2.84 2.85 -3.94
CA GLU A 56 -2.59 4.24 -3.49
C GLU A 56 -1.21 4.74 -3.93
N ILE A 57 -0.19 3.88 -3.92
CA ILE A 57 1.14 4.20 -4.47
C ILE A 57 1.04 4.42 -5.97
N TYR A 58 0.35 3.53 -6.69
CA TYR A 58 0.15 3.67 -8.14
C TYR A 58 -0.57 4.97 -8.51
N ASP A 59 -1.60 5.35 -7.75
CA ASP A 59 -2.36 6.59 -7.89
C ASP A 59 -1.55 7.86 -7.52
N GLY A 60 -0.36 7.69 -6.93
CA GLY A 60 0.51 8.80 -6.51
C GLY A 60 0.07 9.47 -5.20
N LYS A 61 -0.79 8.82 -4.41
CA LYS A 61 -1.24 9.32 -3.09
C LYS A 61 -0.21 9.11 -1.98
N LEU A 62 0.76 8.23 -2.21
CA LEU A 62 1.80 7.88 -1.25
C LEU A 62 3.17 8.15 -1.86
N VAL A 63 3.99 8.89 -1.13
CA VAL A 63 5.40 9.16 -1.45
C VAL A 63 6.28 8.62 -0.33
N ALA A 64 7.46 8.10 -0.67
CA ALA A 64 8.46 7.79 0.32
C ALA A 64 9.17 9.08 0.72
N SER A 65 8.99 9.50 1.96
CA SER A 65 9.81 10.55 2.56
C SER A 65 11.05 9.89 3.17
N GLU A 66 12.23 10.36 2.76
CA GLU A 66 13.47 10.09 3.49
C GLU A 66 13.49 11.04 4.68
N ASP A 67 13.42 10.47 5.88
CA ASP A 67 13.67 11.16 7.16
C ASP A 67 15.18 11.10 7.47
#